data_AF-A0A918E2D8-F1
#
_entry.id   AF-A0A918E2D8-F1
#
_cell.length_a   1.000
_cell.length_b   1.000
_cell.length_c   1.000
_cell.angle_alpha   90.00
_cell.angle_beta   90.00
_cell.angle_gamma   90.00
#
_symmetry.space_group_name_H-M   'P 1'
#
loop_
_entity.id
_entity.type
_entity.pdbx_description
1 polymer ?
#
loop_
_entity_poly.entity_id
_entity_poly.type
_entity_poly.pdbx_seq_one_letter_code
_entity_poly.pdbx_strand_id
1 'polypeptide(L)'
;MTSPSEDFLFDFDAQAVAAQILARPAPAGTAVPAQATGATQNRACAEYATATGLVPDTLSDRGNAKLFVKLYANDYRHVPGLGWYRWDATRWQIDEDDTVLWAAGDLAENIAATDPRGLHPAQALHQHRRRALSTSGMNAMLTQAKSAPGMVLNAALLDADPYALCTPAGIVDLRTGLLRTPDPNKDFHSRSTSTGPQPVPAPRWMRFLADTFGDDAEGRQMTGFLHLLLGYSITGDVGGQVMPFLFGSGKNGKSVLLDVLMKLLGDYADAAPPGFLMARPYEGHPTDLAELHGRRVIVCSEVKPGDKFDEARVKLLTGGDRIKARRMRQDFFSFEPTHKLWLLGNHRPEVGTGGFAFWRRMRLIPFERVVPDDRKIDNLADILVTEEGPGILNWLIDGARRYLAGDKDLTGPERVRIATTAYADTEDHTGRFFDERCALDPDMRAEQARLYAAYRAWCQDEGAPAISSRAFAARARELAGRASPKEMILSNSRKYYPGIGLLADEQDTR
;
A
#
# COMPACT_ATOMS: atom_id res chain seq x y z
N MET A 1 -31.77 -58.51 -32.32
CA MET A 1 -31.12 -58.83 -31.04
C MET A 1 -30.38 -57.58 -30.59
N THR A 2 -30.82 -57.05 -29.44
CA THR A 2 -30.13 -56.12 -28.52
C THR A 2 -29.54 -54.81 -29.06
N SER A 3 -30.29 -53.72 -28.87
CA SER A 3 -29.77 -52.38 -28.64
C SER A 3 -29.05 -52.30 -27.28
N PRO A 4 -27.97 -51.53 -27.10
CA PRO A 4 -27.54 -51.03 -25.80
C PRO A 4 -28.02 -49.59 -25.58
N SER A 5 -28.46 -49.38 -24.35
CA SER A 5 -29.08 -48.21 -23.73
C SER A 5 -28.11 -47.07 -23.41
N GLU A 6 -28.64 -45.85 -23.47
CA GLU A 6 -28.08 -44.61 -22.90
C GLU A 6 -28.14 -44.61 -21.35
N ASP A 7 -27.45 -43.60 -20.78
CA ASP A 7 -27.54 -43.04 -19.43
C ASP A 7 -26.69 -43.64 -18.30
N PHE A 8 -25.47 -43.08 -18.14
CA PHE A 8 -24.82 -42.90 -16.85
C PHE A 8 -24.99 -41.44 -16.41
N LEU A 9 -26.14 -41.13 -15.80
CA LEU A 9 -26.30 -39.92 -14.98
C LEU A 9 -25.85 -40.24 -13.55
N PHE A 10 -24.99 -39.39 -13.01
CA PHE A 10 -24.60 -39.39 -11.61
C PHE A 10 -25.84 -39.28 -10.71
N ASP A 11 -26.14 -40.33 -9.97
CA ASP A 11 -27.25 -40.35 -9.01
C ASP A 11 -26.85 -39.53 -7.77
N PHE A 12 -27.37 -38.31 -7.68
CA PHE A 12 -27.14 -37.39 -6.57
C PHE A 12 -28.15 -37.69 -5.46
N ASP A 13 -27.73 -38.47 -4.46
CA ASP A 13 -28.55 -38.77 -3.28
C ASP A 13 -28.49 -37.61 -2.27
N ALA A 14 -29.45 -36.70 -2.39
CA ALA A 14 -29.62 -35.55 -1.50
C ALA A 14 -29.85 -35.95 -0.03
N GLN A 15 -30.39 -37.14 0.25
CA GLN A 15 -30.60 -37.61 1.64
C GLN A 15 -29.29 -38.10 2.26
N ALA A 16 -28.41 -38.75 1.50
CA ALA A 16 -27.08 -39.12 1.96
C ALA A 16 -26.20 -37.90 2.27
N VAL A 17 -26.30 -36.84 1.44
CA VAL A 17 -25.59 -35.56 1.67
C VAL A 17 -26.16 -34.83 2.88
N ALA A 18 -27.49 -34.79 3.04
CA ALA A 18 -28.13 -34.19 4.21
C ALA A 18 -27.77 -34.93 5.52
N ALA A 19 -27.68 -36.26 5.49
CA ALA A 19 -27.25 -37.06 6.63
C ALA A 19 -25.77 -36.81 6.98
N GLN A 20 -24.88 -36.61 6.00
CA GLN A 20 -23.48 -36.21 6.25
C GLN A 20 -23.35 -34.79 6.80
N ILE A 21 -24.22 -33.86 6.40
CA ILE A 21 -24.25 -32.49 6.94
C ILE A 21 -24.75 -32.50 8.39
N LEU A 22 -25.74 -33.34 8.72
CA LEU A 22 -26.27 -33.48 10.09
C LEU A 22 -25.35 -34.30 11.01
N ALA A 23 -24.53 -35.20 10.46
CA ALA A 23 -23.55 -35.98 11.23
C ALA A 23 -22.21 -35.25 11.46
N ARG A 24 -22.00 -34.07 10.86
CA ARG A 24 -20.86 -33.21 11.18
C ARG A 24 -21.05 -32.61 12.58
N PRO A 25 -20.05 -32.69 13.47
CA PRO A 25 -20.10 -31.92 14.71
C PRO A 25 -20.24 -30.45 14.33
N ALA A 26 -21.23 -29.78 14.94
CA ALA A 26 -21.50 -28.38 14.67
C ALA A 26 -20.21 -27.55 14.78
N PRO A 27 -19.92 -26.62 13.84
CA PRO A 27 -18.87 -25.65 14.08
C PRO A 27 -19.20 -24.96 15.39
N ALA A 28 -18.23 -24.92 16.31
CA ALA A 28 -18.37 -24.23 17.57
C ALA A 28 -18.89 -22.82 17.27
N GLY A 29 -20.10 -22.51 17.72
CA GLY A 29 -20.72 -21.21 17.51
C GLY A 29 -19.75 -20.14 17.99
N THR A 30 -19.42 -19.19 17.12
CA THR A 30 -18.69 -17.98 17.46
C THR A 30 -19.48 -17.24 18.53
N ALA A 31 -19.08 -17.41 19.79
CA ALA A 31 -19.48 -16.56 20.88
C ALA A 31 -18.93 -15.15 20.64
N VAL A 32 -19.75 -14.15 20.97
CA VAL A 32 -19.34 -12.74 21.03
C VAL A 32 -18.11 -12.61 21.96
N PRO A 33 -17.10 -11.75 21.68
CA PRO A 33 -15.77 -11.83 22.31
C PRO A 33 -15.69 -11.47 23.80
N ALA A 34 -16.81 -11.39 24.54
CA ALA A 34 -16.82 -11.06 25.95
C ALA A 34 -16.40 -12.23 26.88
N GLN A 35 -16.03 -13.40 26.35
CA GLN A 35 -15.80 -14.61 27.17
C GLN A 35 -14.44 -15.29 26.99
N ALA A 36 -13.51 -14.75 26.19
CA ALA A 36 -12.24 -15.43 25.88
C ALA A 36 -10.96 -14.74 26.41
N THR A 37 -11.07 -13.87 27.41
CA THR A 37 -9.93 -13.13 28.02
C THR A 37 -9.80 -13.41 29.52
N GLY A 38 -9.99 -14.67 29.94
CA GLY A 38 -10.15 -15.06 31.35
C GLY A 38 -8.91 -14.99 32.26
N ALA A 39 -7.69 -14.79 31.75
CA ALA A 39 -6.48 -14.87 32.58
C ALA A 39 -5.93 -13.51 33.04
N THR A 40 -5.94 -12.48 32.18
CA THR A 40 -5.32 -11.18 32.48
C THR A 40 -6.31 -10.12 32.95
N GLN A 41 -7.60 -10.21 32.55
CA GLN A 41 -8.67 -9.33 33.05
C GLN A 41 -8.91 -9.48 34.56
N ASN A 42 -8.65 -10.67 35.10
CA ASN A 42 -8.98 -11.02 36.49
C ASN A 42 -8.21 -10.25 37.56
N ARG A 43 -7.03 -9.66 37.25
CA ARG A 43 -6.24 -8.91 38.25
C ARG A 43 -6.62 -7.44 38.38
N ALA A 44 -6.99 -6.76 37.29
CA ALA A 44 -7.38 -5.34 37.33
C ALA A 44 -8.84 -5.14 37.80
N CYS A 45 -9.73 -6.09 37.50
CA CYS A 45 -11.11 -6.09 38.00
C CYS A 45 -11.17 -6.19 39.53
N ALA A 46 -10.24 -6.87 40.20
CA ALA A 46 -10.36 -7.22 41.61
C ALA A 46 -10.41 -6.02 42.59
N GLU A 47 -9.85 -4.86 42.23
CA GLU A 47 -9.88 -3.65 43.09
C GLU A 47 -11.19 -2.85 43.00
N TYR A 48 -11.97 -3.05 41.93
CA TYR A 48 -13.15 -2.26 41.58
C TYR A 48 -14.43 -3.07 41.47
N ALA A 49 -14.29 -4.38 41.27
CA ALA A 49 -15.36 -5.36 41.31
C ALA A 49 -15.60 -5.77 42.76
N THR A 50 -16.80 -5.47 43.21
CA THR A 50 -17.35 -6.04 44.44
C THR A 50 -18.15 -7.28 44.07
N ALA A 51 -18.51 -8.10 45.06
CA ALA A 51 -19.47 -9.21 44.85
C ALA A 51 -20.82 -8.75 44.26
N THR A 52 -21.09 -7.45 44.27
CA THR A 52 -22.35 -6.81 43.86
C THR A 52 -22.24 -5.88 42.64
N GLY A 53 -21.07 -5.80 41.99
CA GLY A 53 -20.84 -4.96 40.79
C GLY A 53 -19.64 -4.02 40.88
N LEU A 54 -19.51 -3.11 39.92
CA LEU A 54 -18.42 -2.16 39.79
C LEU A 54 -18.66 -0.88 40.62
N VAL A 55 -17.66 -0.40 41.35
CA VAL A 55 -17.75 0.86 42.11
C VAL A 55 -16.70 1.86 41.62
N PRO A 56 -17.07 2.94 40.90
CA PRO A 56 -16.12 3.98 40.48
C PRO A 56 -15.40 4.66 41.66
N ASP A 57 -14.18 5.14 41.45
CA ASP A 57 -13.41 5.92 42.45
C ASP A 57 -14.15 7.21 42.88
N THR A 58 -14.91 7.81 41.98
CA THR A 58 -15.73 9.00 42.23
C THR A 58 -17.04 8.90 41.45
N LEU A 59 -18.14 9.40 42.03
CA LEU A 59 -19.45 9.47 41.36
C LEU A 59 -19.51 10.65 40.38
N SER A 60 -18.67 10.60 39.35
CA SER A 60 -18.56 11.63 38.31
C SER A 60 -18.30 11.00 36.94
N ASP A 61 -18.52 11.78 35.88
CA ASP A 61 -18.20 11.34 34.51
C ASP A 61 -16.69 11.02 34.37
N ARG A 62 -15.82 11.72 35.11
CA ARG A 62 -14.38 11.43 35.20
C ARG A 62 -14.08 10.13 35.94
N GLY A 63 -14.84 9.82 36.99
CA GLY A 63 -14.72 8.54 37.71
C GLY A 63 -15.11 7.36 36.83
N ASN A 64 -16.21 7.49 36.09
CA ASN A 64 -16.64 6.51 35.09
C ASN A 64 -15.58 6.35 33.99
N ALA A 65 -15.01 7.44 33.48
CA ALA A 65 -13.96 7.38 32.47
C ALA A 65 -12.70 6.67 32.95
N LYS A 66 -12.25 6.92 34.19
CA LYS A 66 -11.12 6.20 34.78
C LYS A 66 -11.39 4.70 34.91
N LEU A 67 -12.60 4.33 35.33
CA LEU A 67 -13.01 2.95 35.43
C LEU A 67 -13.07 2.28 34.05
N PHE A 68 -13.66 2.96 33.06
CA PHE A 68 -13.71 2.49 31.67
C PHE A 68 -12.31 2.24 31.13
N VAL A 69 -11.38 3.17 31.30
CA VAL A 69 -9.98 3.02 30.86
C VAL A 69 -9.32 1.81 31.52
N LYS A 70 -9.50 1.62 32.83
CA LYS A 70 -8.91 0.45 33.53
C LYS A 70 -9.40 -0.89 32.97
N LEU A 71 -10.67 -0.97 32.60
CA LEU A 71 -11.29 -2.20 32.13
C LEU A 71 -11.04 -2.45 30.63
N TYR A 72 -11.11 -1.39 29.83
CA TYR A 72 -11.22 -1.48 28.38
C TYR A 72 -10.01 -0.92 27.61
N ALA A 73 -8.94 -0.48 28.29
CA ALA A 73 -7.71 -0.04 27.64
C ALA A 73 -6.87 -1.18 27.03
N ASN A 74 -7.39 -2.40 26.85
CA ASN A 74 -6.79 -3.36 25.92
C ASN A 74 -7.73 -3.67 24.74
N ASP A 75 -8.96 -3.21 24.82
CA ASP A 75 -10.01 -3.51 23.85
C ASP A 75 -10.27 -2.32 22.93
N TYR A 76 -10.09 -1.09 23.43
CA TYR A 76 -10.31 0.14 22.66
C TYR A 76 -9.11 1.09 22.69
N ARG A 77 -8.93 1.83 21.59
CA ARG A 77 -8.05 2.99 21.48
C ARG A 77 -8.79 4.10 20.76
N HIS A 78 -8.52 5.34 21.12
CA HIS A 78 -8.97 6.50 20.37
C HIS A 78 -7.79 7.18 19.69
N VAL A 79 -7.86 7.32 18.38
CA VAL A 79 -6.88 8.04 17.58
C VAL A 79 -7.43 9.43 17.22
N PRO A 80 -6.89 10.52 17.77
CA PRO A 80 -7.34 11.87 17.44
C PRO A 80 -7.34 12.12 15.93
N GLY A 81 -8.45 12.62 15.40
CA GLY A 81 -8.66 12.86 13.97
C GLY A 81 -9.16 11.64 13.18
N LEU A 82 -8.92 10.41 13.65
CA LEU A 82 -9.34 9.17 12.96
C LEU A 82 -10.52 8.45 13.62
N GLY A 83 -10.69 8.56 14.95
CA GLY A 83 -11.82 7.98 15.69
C GLY A 83 -11.44 6.84 16.63
N TRP A 84 -12.43 6.02 16.99
CA TRP A 84 -12.25 4.85 17.84
C TRP A 84 -11.79 3.62 17.05
N TYR A 85 -10.98 2.82 17.71
CA TYR A 85 -10.45 1.56 17.22
C TYR A 85 -10.68 0.48 18.26
N ARG A 86 -11.00 -0.73 17.81
CA ARG A 86 -11.19 -1.93 18.62
C ARG A 86 -10.11 -2.97 18.31
N TRP A 87 -9.60 -3.61 19.34
CA TRP A 87 -8.67 -4.74 19.21
C TRP A 87 -9.39 -5.99 18.71
N ASP A 88 -8.84 -6.66 17.69
CA ASP A 88 -9.41 -7.86 17.06
C ASP A 88 -8.64 -9.15 17.36
N ALA A 89 -7.81 -9.13 18.41
CA ALA A 89 -6.79 -10.13 18.78
C ALA A 89 -5.41 -9.95 18.12
N THR A 90 -5.32 -9.31 16.95
CA THR A 90 -4.05 -9.12 16.22
C THR A 90 -3.75 -7.68 15.83
N ARG A 91 -4.79 -6.88 15.58
CA ARG A 91 -4.74 -5.48 15.14
C ARG A 91 -5.84 -4.63 15.76
N TRP A 92 -5.69 -3.32 15.60
CA TRP A 92 -6.67 -2.30 15.89
C TRP A 92 -7.51 -2.01 14.64
N GLN A 93 -8.75 -2.48 14.62
CA GLN A 93 -9.72 -2.18 13.57
C GLN A 93 -10.48 -0.89 13.89
N ILE A 94 -10.90 -0.13 12.88
CA ILE A 94 -11.80 1.00 13.09
C ILE A 94 -13.10 0.48 13.71
N ASP A 95 -13.60 1.16 14.74
CA ASP A 95 -14.88 0.83 15.36
C ASP A 95 -16.03 1.47 14.56
N GLU A 96 -16.47 0.80 13.49
CA GLU A 96 -17.55 1.28 12.62
C GLU A 96 -18.95 1.03 13.20
N ASP A 97 -19.08 0.07 14.11
CA ASP A 97 -20.35 -0.35 14.71
C ASP A 97 -20.63 0.33 16.07
N ASP A 98 -19.84 1.35 16.44
CA ASP A 98 -19.91 2.05 17.73
C ASP A 98 -19.88 1.09 18.94
N THR A 99 -19.11 -0.01 18.86
CA THR A 99 -19.02 -1.02 19.92
C THR A 99 -18.46 -0.44 21.23
N VAL A 100 -17.67 0.63 21.16
CA VAL A 100 -17.20 1.38 22.33
C VAL A 100 -18.35 2.00 23.13
N LEU A 101 -19.41 2.43 22.44
CA LEU A 101 -20.61 2.99 23.09
C LEU A 101 -21.43 1.89 23.77
N TRP A 102 -21.50 0.70 23.16
CA TRP A 102 -22.12 -0.45 23.79
C TRP A 102 -21.39 -0.86 25.08
N ALA A 103 -20.05 -0.95 25.03
CA ALA A 103 -19.22 -1.26 26.19
C ALA A 103 -19.36 -0.20 27.31
N ALA A 104 -19.58 1.06 26.95
CA ALA A 104 -19.88 2.13 27.91
C ALA A 104 -21.23 1.88 28.63
N GLY A 105 -22.23 1.39 27.91
CA GLY A 105 -23.52 0.96 28.45
C GLY A 105 -23.36 -0.23 29.40
N ASP A 106 -22.65 -1.28 28.98
CA ASP A 106 -22.39 -2.46 29.79
C ASP A 106 -21.70 -2.10 31.12
N LEU A 107 -20.71 -1.21 31.09
CA LEU A 107 -20.07 -0.71 32.31
C LEU A 107 -21.09 -0.02 33.22
N ALA A 108 -21.93 0.87 32.67
CA ALA A 108 -22.94 1.60 33.42
C ALA A 108 -24.01 0.67 34.03
N GLU A 109 -24.40 -0.39 33.32
CA GLU A 109 -25.30 -1.43 33.82
C GLU A 109 -24.69 -2.19 34.99
N ASN A 110 -23.38 -2.43 34.96
CA ASN A 110 -22.65 -3.15 35.99
C ASN A 110 -22.25 -2.30 37.20
N ILE A 111 -22.57 -0.99 37.25
CA ILE A 111 -22.35 -0.17 38.45
C ILE A 111 -23.17 -0.74 39.62
N ALA A 112 -22.49 -1.01 40.74
CA ALA A 112 -23.08 -1.63 41.91
C ALA A 112 -24.21 -0.78 42.52
N ALA A 113 -25.25 -1.45 43.03
CA ALA A 113 -26.34 -0.78 43.74
C ALA A 113 -25.95 -0.34 45.17
N THR A 114 -24.93 -0.97 45.73
CA THR A 114 -24.39 -0.71 47.07
C THR A 114 -22.86 -0.72 47.03
N ASP A 115 -22.22 0.07 47.90
CA ASP A 115 -20.76 0.06 48.07
C ASP A 115 -20.40 -0.65 49.38
N PRO A 116 -19.85 -1.87 49.35
CA PRO A 116 -19.44 -2.62 50.54
C PRO A 116 -18.37 -1.91 51.38
N ARG A 117 -17.64 -0.94 50.81
CA ARG A 117 -16.62 -0.14 51.53
C ARG A 117 -17.23 1.02 52.31
N GLY A 118 -18.52 1.33 52.06
CA GLY A 118 -19.23 2.42 52.71
C GLY A 118 -18.76 3.83 52.29
N LEU A 119 -18.01 3.97 51.19
CA LEU A 119 -17.54 5.27 50.70
C LEU A 119 -18.66 6.05 50.00
N HIS A 120 -19.63 5.33 49.42
CA HIS A 120 -20.75 5.91 48.70
C HIS A 120 -22.11 5.41 49.22
N PRO A 121 -23.02 6.32 49.63
CA PRO A 121 -24.38 5.94 50.00
C PRO A 121 -25.13 5.30 48.83
N ALA A 122 -25.97 4.29 49.11
CA ALA A 122 -26.75 3.58 48.08
C ALA A 122 -27.62 4.52 47.22
N GLN A 123 -28.19 5.57 47.82
CA GLN A 123 -28.97 6.57 47.08
C GLN A 123 -28.11 7.34 46.05
N ALA A 124 -26.88 7.70 46.42
CA ALA A 124 -25.96 8.41 45.53
C ALA A 124 -25.51 7.50 44.38
N LEU A 125 -25.25 6.22 44.65
CA LEU A 125 -24.96 5.22 43.62
C LEU A 125 -26.14 5.01 42.66
N HIS A 126 -27.35 4.92 43.18
CA HIS A 126 -28.54 4.78 42.33
C HIS A 126 -28.72 5.98 41.39
N GLN A 127 -28.54 7.20 41.90
CA GLN A 127 -28.58 8.42 41.07
C GLN A 127 -27.45 8.43 40.03
N HIS A 128 -26.23 8.07 40.45
CA HIS A 128 -25.07 8.01 39.56
C HIS A 128 -25.25 6.97 38.44
N ARG A 129 -25.76 5.77 38.77
CA ARG A 129 -26.07 4.71 37.80
C ARG A 129 -27.12 5.16 36.79
N ARG A 130 -28.20 5.80 37.23
CA ARG A 130 -29.22 6.38 36.33
C ARG A 130 -28.64 7.42 35.37
N ARG A 131 -27.72 8.26 35.84
CA ARG A 131 -27.00 9.22 34.99
C ARG A 131 -26.08 8.51 34.00
N ALA A 132 -25.29 7.54 34.47
CA ALA A 132 -24.33 6.79 33.66
C ALA A 132 -25.01 6.04 32.50
N LEU A 133 -26.21 5.49 32.72
CA LEU A 133 -27.01 4.78 31.72
C LEU A 133 -27.64 5.70 30.66
N SER A 134 -27.69 7.02 30.90
CA SER A 134 -28.22 7.94 29.91
C SER A 134 -27.24 8.10 28.74
N THR A 135 -27.75 8.38 27.54
CA THR A 135 -26.92 8.70 26.36
C THR A 135 -25.94 9.83 26.66
N SER A 136 -26.38 10.86 27.38
CA SER A 136 -25.51 11.97 27.80
C SER A 136 -24.39 11.51 28.75
N GLY A 137 -24.68 10.57 29.66
CA GLY A 137 -23.71 10.02 30.60
C GLY A 137 -22.66 9.16 29.91
N MET A 138 -23.08 8.26 29.02
CA MET A 138 -22.17 7.43 28.22
C MET A 138 -21.26 8.30 27.34
N ASN A 139 -21.82 9.29 26.64
CA ASN A 139 -21.05 10.22 25.83
C ASN A 139 -20.07 11.07 26.66
N ALA A 140 -20.48 11.53 27.85
CA ALA A 140 -19.60 12.28 28.75
C ALA A 140 -18.42 11.42 29.24
N MET A 141 -18.69 10.15 29.60
CA MET A 141 -17.65 9.19 29.96
C MET A 141 -16.66 8.97 28.82
N LEU A 142 -17.12 8.65 27.61
CA LEU A 142 -16.26 8.41 26.45
C LEU A 142 -15.48 9.66 26.05
N THR A 143 -16.09 10.84 26.16
CA THR A 143 -15.43 12.13 25.90
C THR A 143 -14.25 12.37 26.85
N GLN A 144 -14.33 11.93 28.10
CA GLN A 144 -13.21 12.02 29.05
C GLN A 144 -12.21 10.86 28.84
N ALA A 145 -12.69 9.66 28.54
CA ALA A 145 -11.87 8.46 28.38
C ALA A 145 -10.93 8.56 27.16
N LYS A 146 -11.40 9.13 26.04
CA LYS A 146 -10.62 9.21 24.79
C LYS A 146 -9.30 9.99 24.89
N SER A 147 -9.13 10.79 25.94
CA SER A 147 -7.90 11.56 26.21
C SER A 147 -7.05 10.96 27.34
N ALA A 148 -7.45 9.82 27.90
CA ALA A 148 -6.73 9.19 28.99
C ALA A 148 -5.47 8.46 28.51
N PRO A 149 -4.38 8.44 29.32
CA PRO A 149 -3.22 7.59 29.05
C PRO A 149 -3.64 6.13 28.90
N GLY A 150 -3.09 5.45 27.90
CA GLY A 150 -3.47 4.07 27.55
C GLY A 150 -4.72 3.95 26.68
N MET A 151 -5.56 4.99 26.57
CA MET A 151 -6.70 5.00 25.66
C MET A 151 -6.41 5.80 24.39
N VAL A 152 -5.73 6.95 24.52
CA VAL A 152 -5.32 7.75 23.37
C VAL A 152 -4.13 7.11 22.64
N LEU A 153 -4.22 7.00 21.31
CA LEU A 153 -3.14 6.56 20.44
C LEU A 153 -2.82 7.65 19.41
N ASN A 154 -1.55 8.00 19.25
CA ASN A 154 -1.14 8.94 18.21
C ASN A 154 -1.26 8.26 16.84
N ALA A 155 -1.87 8.93 15.86
CA ALA A 155 -2.00 8.42 14.50
C ALA A 155 -0.66 8.01 13.87
N ALA A 156 0.43 8.71 14.21
CA ALA A 156 1.78 8.40 13.72
C ALA A 156 2.38 7.12 14.31
N LEU A 157 1.81 6.54 15.37
CA LEU A 157 2.22 5.24 15.92
C LEU A 157 1.46 4.07 15.27
N LEU A 158 0.32 4.35 14.64
CA LEU A 158 -0.47 3.35 13.94
C LEU A 158 0.27 2.92 12.67
N ASP A 159 0.51 1.62 12.52
CA ASP A 159 1.28 1.01 11.43
C ASP A 159 2.74 1.53 11.28
N ALA A 160 3.31 2.06 12.36
CA ALA A 160 4.59 2.75 12.33
C ALA A 160 5.82 1.83 12.15
N ASP A 161 5.76 0.56 12.53
CA ASP A 161 6.88 -0.37 12.32
C ASP A 161 6.90 -0.84 10.85
N PRO A 162 7.91 -0.44 10.05
CA PRO A 162 7.99 -0.84 8.65
C PRO A 162 8.37 -2.31 8.46
N TYR A 163 8.81 -3.01 9.50
CA TYR A 163 9.29 -4.39 9.39
C TYR A 163 8.40 -5.39 10.13
N ALA A 164 7.33 -4.93 10.76
CA ALA A 164 6.27 -5.79 11.26
C ALA A 164 5.17 -5.96 10.20
N LEU A 165 4.79 -7.22 9.98
CA LEU A 165 3.66 -7.59 9.14
C LEU A 165 2.63 -8.29 10.03
N CYS A 166 1.50 -7.62 10.27
CA CYS A 166 0.40 -8.21 11.03
C CYS A 166 -0.36 -9.23 10.17
N THR A 167 -0.68 -10.38 10.76
CA THR A 167 -1.41 -11.46 10.11
C THR A 167 -2.42 -12.06 11.10
N PRO A 168 -3.45 -12.79 10.64
CA PRO A 168 -4.38 -13.48 11.53
C PRO A 168 -3.71 -14.53 12.43
N ALA A 169 -2.51 -15.01 12.08
CA ALA A 169 -1.74 -15.95 12.90
C ALA A 169 -0.87 -15.26 13.96
N GLY A 170 -0.66 -13.94 13.86
CA GLY A 170 0.22 -13.15 14.72
C GLY A 170 1.07 -12.15 13.95
N ILE A 171 2.03 -11.51 14.62
CA ILE A 171 2.89 -10.49 14.00
C ILE A 171 4.17 -11.14 13.50
N VAL A 172 4.48 -10.98 12.22
CA VAL A 172 5.74 -11.45 11.63
C VAL A 172 6.77 -10.32 11.66
N ASP A 173 7.93 -10.58 12.23
CA ASP A 173 9.10 -9.71 12.02
C ASP A 173 9.76 -10.06 10.69
N LEU A 174 9.64 -9.19 9.69
CA LEU A 174 10.14 -9.43 8.33
C LEU A 174 11.67 -9.58 8.26
N ARG A 175 12.42 -9.13 9.28
CA ARG A 175 13.87 -9.37 9.35
C ARG A 175 14.17 -10.83 9.65
N THR A 176 13.42 -11.43 10.56
CA THR A 176 13.64 -12.79 11.07
C THR A 176 12.72 -13.84 10.45
N GLY A 177 11.60 -13.42 9.85
CA GLY A 177 10.50 -14.29 9.39
C GLY A 177 9.74 -14.96 10.53
N LEU A 178 10.08 -14.65 11.79
CA LEU A 178 9.49 -15.32 12.94
C LEU A 178 8.19 -14.64 13.33
N LEU A 179 7.24 -15.47 13.72
CA LEU A 179 5.95 -15.04 14.23
C LEU A 179 6.02 -14.86 15.74
N ARG A 180 5.46 -13.75 16.23
CA ARG A 180 5.30 -13.46 17.65
C ARG A 180 3.85 -13.22 18.01
N THR A 181 3.54 -13.48 19.28
CA THR A 181 2.21 -13.20 19.85
C THR A 181 1.92 -11.70 19.83
N PRO A 182 0.73 -11.28 19.34
CA PRO A 182 0.29 -9.89 19.41
C PRO A 182 0.13 -9.39 20.86
N ASP A 183 0.49 -8.13 21.09
CA ASP A 183 0.32 -7.42 22.36
C ASP A 183 -0.38 -6.08 22.12
N PRO A 184 -1.64 -5.87 22.55
CA PRO A 184 -2.38 -4.63 22.31
C PRO A 184 -1.70 -3.37 22.90
N ASN A 185 -0.75 -3.53 23.82
CA ASN A 185 -0.02 -2.40 24.41
C ASN A 185 1.27 -2.04 23.67
N LYS A 186 1.68 -2.84 22.69
CA LYS A 186 2.91 -2.63 21.90
C LYS A 186 2.65 -2.63 20.39
N ASP A 187 1.66 -3.37 19.95
CA ASP A 187 1.36 -3.62 18.54
C ASP A 187 0.21 -2.73 18.10
N PHE A 188 0.57 -1.63 17.44
CA PHE A 188 -0.36 -0.64 16.93
C PHE A 188 -0.58 -0.81 15.43
N HIS A 189 -0.89 -2.03 14.99
CA HIS A 189 -1.23 -2.30 13.59
C HIS A 189 -2.70 -1.99 13.36
N SER A 190 -3.05 -1.33 12.26
CA SER A 190 -4.44 -1.24 11.78
C SER A 190 -4.73 -2.08 10.55
N ARG A 191 -3.68 -2.68 9.99
CA ARG A 191 -3.75 -3.51 8.79
C ARG A 191 -3.41 -4.95 9.14
N SER A 192 -3.96 -5.90 8.38
CA SER A 192 -3.58 -7.31 8.44
C SER A 192 -3.63 -7.92 7.03
N THR A 193 -2.80 -8.93 6.81
CA THR A 193 -2.99 -9.87 5.70
C THR A 193 -4.29 -10.65 5.86
N SER A 194 -4.76 -11.27 4.77
CA SER A 194 -5.96 -12.13 4.80
C SER A 194 -5.69 -13.52 5.38
N THR A 195 -4.44 -13.97 5.35
CA THR A 195 -4.01 -15.27 5.87
C THR A 195 -2.69 -15.18 6.63
N GLY A 196 -2.41 -16.16 7.48
CA GLY A 196 -1.12 -16.30 8.16
C GLY A 196 -0.12 -17.11 7.33
N PRO A 197 1.19 -16.89 7.48
CA PRO A 197 2.19 -17.65 6.74
C PRO A 197 2.32 -19.09 7.25
N GLN A 198 2.60 -20.01 6.34
CA GLN A 198 2.98 -21.38 6.67
C GLN A 198 4.18 -21.82 5.82
N PRO A 199 5.14 -22.57 6.38
CA PRO A 199 6.31 -23.06 5.64
C PRO A 199 5.95 -24.28 4.76
N VAL A 200 4.95 -24.11 3.89
CA VAL A 200 4.47 -25.13 2.95
C VAL A 200 4.84 -24.73 1.52
N PRO A 201 5.14 -25.71 0.63
CA PRO A 201 5.39 -25.42 -0.77
C PRO A 201 4.19 -24.77 -1.46
N ALA A 202 4.45 -23.90 -2.44
CA ALA A 202 3.44 -23.29 -3.32
C ALA A 202 3.73 -23.66 -4.79
N PRO A 203 3.57 -24.94 -5.20
CA PRO A 203 3.96 -25.40 -6.52
C PRO A 203 3.17 -24.75 -7.67
N ARG A 204 1.89 -24.44 -7.51
CA ARG A 204 1.09 -23.74 -8.54
C ARG A 204 1.53 -22.30 -8.68
N TRP A 205 1.89 -21.63 -7.59
CA TRP A 205 2.50 -20.31 -7.62
C TRP A 205 3.82 -20.32 -8.40
N MET A 206 4.71 -21.27 -8.08
CA MET A 206 5.97 -21.42 -8.81
C MET A 206 5.73 -21.75 -10.28
N ARG A 207 4.73 -22.58 -10.58
CA ARG A 207 4.33 -22.89 -11.95
C ARG A 207 3.80 -21.67 -12.70
N PHE A 208 2.97 -20.84 -12.06
CA PHE A 208 2.49 -19.59 -12.62
C PHE A 208 3.65 -18.64 -13.00
N LEU A 209 4.66 -18.53 -12.13
CA LEU A 209 5.85 -17.72 -12.41
C LEU A 209 6.67 -18.29 -13.58
N ALA A 210 6.84 -19.61 -13.62
CA ALA A 210 7.48 -20.33 -14.71
C ALA A 210 6.75 -20.16 -16.06
N ASP A 211 5.43 -20.27 -16.07
CA ASP A 211 4.63 -20.07 -17.28
C ASP A 211 4.69 -18.59 -17.75
N THR A 212 4.83 -17.65 -16.82
CA THR A 212 4.90 -16.20 -17.10
C THR A 212 6.28 -15.75 -17.62
N PHE A 213 7.37 -16.22 -17.01
CA PHE A 213 8.73 -15.73 -17.31
C PHE A 213 9.64 -16.76 -17.96
N GLY A 214 9.33 -18.04 -17.80
CA GLY A 214 10.10 -19.18 -18.27
C GLY A 214 10.86 -19.91 -17.19
N ASP A 215 11.13 -21.19 -17.47
CA ASP A 215 12.01 -22.05 -16.67
C ASP A 215 13.48 -21.99 -17.11
N ASP A 216 13.82 -21.18 -18.12
CA ASP A 216 15.18 -20.97 -18.59
C ASP A 216 15.99 -20.06 -17.63
N ALA A 217 17.28 -19.85 -17.93
CA ALA A 217 18.16 -19.06 -17.06
C ALA A 217 17.65 -17.61 -16.87
N GLU A 218 17.11 -17.02 -17.92
CA GLU A 218 16.56 -15.66 -17.89
C GLU A 218 15.27 -15.59 -17.06
N GLY A 219 14.35 -16.54 -17.25
CA GLY A 219 13.11 -16.62 -16.49
C GLY A 219 13.34 -16.87 -15.00
N ARG A 220 14.36 -17.66 -14.64
CA ARG A 220 14.79 -17.82 -13.24
C ARG A 220 15.37 -16.55 -12.65
N GLN A 221 16.16 -15.77 -13.41
CA GLN A 221 16.64 -14.47 -12.96
C GLN A 221 15.49 -13.49 -12.75
N MET A 222 14.51 -13.47 -13.66
CA MET A 222 13.30 -12.64 -13.52
C MET A 222 12.49 -13.04 -12.29
N THR A 223 12.28 -14.33 -12.07
CA THR A 223 11.59 -14.85 -10.88
C THR A 223 12.33 -14.48 -9.60
N GLY A 224 13.66 -14.60 -9.58
CA GLY A 224 14.49 -14.21 -8.44
C GLY A 224 14.44 -12.71 -8.12
N PHE A 225 14.45 -11.86 -9.15
CA PHE A 225 14.25 -10.42 -9.02
C PHE A 225 12.84 -10.07 -8.54
N LEU A 226 11.82 -10.70 -9.12
CA LEU A 226 10.43 -10.47 -8.72
C LEU A 226 10.21 -10.89 -7.26
N HIS A 227 10.78 -12.01 -6.83
CA HIS A 227 10.77 -12.45 -5.43
C HIS A 227 11.35 -11.39 -4.49
N LEU A 228 12.51 -10.82 -4.84
CA LEU A 228 13.14 -9.77 -4.06
C LEU A 228 12.30 -8.49 -4.03
N LEU A 229 11.77 -8.08 -5.19
CA LEU A 229 10.96 -6.88 -5.34
C LEU A 229 9.62 -6.97 -4.61
N LEU A 230 8.98 -8.13 -4.65
CA LEU A 230 7.75 -8.42 -3.89
C LEU A 230 8.03 -8.47 -2.39
N GLY A 231 9.15 -9.08 -1.99
CA GLY A 231 9.64 -9.07 -0.62
C GLY A 231 9.89 -7.66 -0.09
N TYR A 232 10.57 -6.82 -0.85
CA TYR A 232 10.69 -5.40 -0.56
C TYR A 232 9.31 -4.74 -0.43
N SER A 233 8.38 -5.06 -1.34
CA SER A 233 7.04 -4.46 -1.40
C SER A 233 6.18 -4.72 -0.17
N ILE A 234 6.35 -5.83 0.54
CA ILE A 234 5.58 -6.11 1.77
C ILE A 234 6.15 -5.45 3.04
N THR A 235 7.36 -4.89 2.97
CA THR A 235 7.89 -4.02 4.04
C THR A 235 7.22 -2.64 4.00
N GLY A 236 7.47 -1.80 4.99
CA GLY A 236 7.24 -0.35 4.97
C GLY A 236 8.45 0.47 4.51
N ASP A 237 9.54 -0.18 4.10
CA ASP A 237 10.75 0.50 3.62
C ASP A 237 10.49 1.13 2.25
N VAL A 238 10.78 2.43 2.12
CA VAL A 238 10.68 3.19 0.85
C VAL A 238 12.05 3.65 0.32
N GLY A 239 13.14 3.26 0.99
CA GLY A 239 14.49 3.70 0.68
C GLY A 239 14.96 3.29 -0.73
N GLY A 240 14.39 2.22 -1.29
CA GLY A 240 14.67 1.81 -2.67
C GLY A 240 14.12 2.76 -3.73
N GLN A 241 13.11 3.57 -3.39
CA GLN A 241 12.42 4.49 -4.30
C GLN A 241 12.01 3.82 -5.62
N VAL A 242 11.46 2.61 -5.58
CA VAL A 242 11.11 1.82 -6.77
C VAL A 242 9.61 1.87 -7.05
N MET A 243 9.27 2.04 -8.33
CA MET A 243 7.94 1.95 -8.91
C MET A 243 7.94 0.89 -10.02
N PRO A 244 7.50 -0.35 -9.72
CA PRO A 244 7.36 -1.40 -10.71
C PRO A 244 6.28 -1.08 -11.71
N PHE A 245 6.55 -1.30 -13.00
CA PHE A 245 5.58 -1.13 -14.07
C PHE A 245 5.49 -2.40 -14.91
N LEU A 246 4.38 -3.12 -14.76
CA LEU A 246 4.10 -4.39 -15.43
C LEU A 246 3.52 -4.09 -16.80
N PHE A 247 4.29 -4.37 -17.85
CA PHE A 247 3.96 -4.00 -19.22
C PHE A 247 3.88 -5.23 -20.14
N GLY A 248 2.84 -5.30 -20.98
CA GLY A 248 2.70 -6.37 -21.98
C GLY A 248 1.34 -6.35 -22.69
N SER A 249 1.16 -7.14 -23.74
CA SER A 249 -0.03 -7.12 -24.63
C SER A 249 -1.33 -7.71 -24.03
N GLY A 250 -1.29 -8.26 -22.82
CA GLY A 250 -2.45 -8.88 -22.16
C GLY A 250 -2.49 -10.41 -22.40
N LYS A 251 -3.20 -11.15 -21.53
CA LYS A 251 -3.14 -12.63 -21.40
C LYS A 251 -1.79 -13.19 -20.91
N ASN A 252 -1.03 -12.39 -20.15
CA ASN A 252 0.35 -12.72 -19.77
C ASN A 252 0.52 -12.88 -18.25
N GLY A 253 -0.56 -12.97 -17.47
CA GLY A 253 -0.49 -13.15 -16.01
C GLY A 253 -0.29 -11.88 -15.17
N LYS A 254 -0.16 -10.69 -15.79
CA LYS A 254 0.04 -9.41 -15.06
C LYS A 254 -1.03 -9.15 -13.98
N SER A 255 -2.31 -9.24 -14.37
CA SER A 255 -3.44 -9.03 -13.45
C SER A 255 -3.48 -10.10 -12.37
N VAL A 256 -3.25 -11.38 -12.73
CA VAL A 256 -3.22 -12.50 -11.77
C VAL A 256 -2.18 -12.25 -10.67
N LEU A 257 -0.98 -11.78 -11.03
CA LEU A 257 0.08 -11.48 -10.05
C LEU A 257 -0.40 -10.43 -9.03
N LEU A 258 -0.94 -9.31 -9.50
CA LEU A 258 -1.38 -8.22 -8.63
C LEU A 258 -2.63 -8.59 -7.83
N ASP A 259 -3.55 -9.36 -8.42
CA ASP A 259 -4.76 -9.85 -7.75
C ASP A 259 -4.42 -10.80 -6.60
N VAL A 260 -3.44 -11.70 -6.79
CA VAL A 260 -2.93 -12.56 -5.70
C VAL A 260 -2.35 -11.70 -4.57
N LEU A 261 -1.54 -10.68 -4.89
CA LEU A 261 -0.98 -9.79 -3.87
C LEU A 261 -2.05 -9.00 -3.13
N MET A 262 -3.01 -8.41 -3.84
CA MET A 262 -4.12 -7.67 -3.22
C MET A 262 -4.91 -8.57 -2.26
N LYS A 263 -5.24 -9.79 -2.70
CA LYS A 263 -6.00 -10.75 -1.88
C LYS A 263 -5.21 -11.25 -0.68
N LEU A 264 -3.91 -11.54 -0.81
CA LEU A 264 -3.08 -12.03 0.30
C LEU A 264 -2.75 -10.94 1.32
N LEU A 265 -2.40 -9.75 0.85
CA LEU A 265 -1.99 -8.64 1.72
C LEU A 265 -3.18 -7.99 2.43
N GLY A 266 -4.42 -8.27 2.01
CA GLY A 266 -5.62 -7.80 2.69
C GLY A 266 -5.57 -6.28 2.85
N ASP A 267 -5.68 -5.79 4.08
CA ASP A 267 -5.73 -4.35 4.37
C ASP A 267 -4.43 -3.62 4.03
N TYR A 268 -3.32 -4.34 3.81
CA TYR A 268 -2.05 -3.76 3.38
C TYR A 268 -1.99 -3.44 1.89
N ALA A 269 -2.93 -3.91 1.07
CA ALA A 269 -2.94 -3.66 -0.36
C ALA A 269 -4.26 -3.05 -0.82
N ASP A 270 -4.20 -2.16 -1.81
CA ASP A 270 -5.41 -1.59 -2.41
C ASP A 270 -5.15 -1.08 -3.82
N ALA A 271 -6.23 -0.79 -4.54
CA ALA A 271 -6.19 -0.12 -5.84
C ALA A 271 -6.20 1.41 -5.66
N ALA A 272 -5.37 2.09 -6.44
CA ALA A 272 -5.43 3.54 -6.57
C ALA A 272 -6.62 3.95 -7.46
N PRO A 273 -7.20 5.14 -7.27
CA PRO A 273 -8.23 5.65 -8.17
C PRO A 273 -7.69 5.83 -9.61
N PRO A 274 -8.53 5.75 -10.64
CA PRO A 274 -8.11 5.88 -12.04
C PRO A 274 -7.28 7.13 -12.29
N GLY A 275 -6.15 6.99 -12.99
CA GLY A 275 -5.24 8.11 -13.31
C GLY A 275 -4.49 8.69 -12.11
N PHE A 276 -4.32 7.95 -11.01
CA PHE A 276 -3.72 8.45 -9.76
C PHE A 276 -2.31 9.03 -9.90
N LEU A 277 -1.53 8.51 -10.85
CA LEU A 277 -0.17 8.96 -11.15
C LEU A 277 -0.08 9.83 -12.42
N MET A 278 -1.22 10.10 -13.06
CA MET A 278 -1.28 10.83 -14.32
C MET A 278 -1.52 12.32 -14.08
N ALA A 279 -0.97 13.14 -14.95
CA ALA A 279 -1.19 14.58 -14.97
C ALA A 279 -2.67 14.86 -15.27
N ARG A 280 -3.28 15.73 -14.45
CA ARG A 280 -4.68 16.16 -14.61
C ARG A 280 -4.75 17.68 -14.65
N PRO A 281 -5.78 18.25 -15.29
CA PRO A 281 -5.98 19.70 -15.33
C PRO A 281 -6.32 20.31 -13.95
N TYR A 282 -6.77 19.49 -12.99
CA TYR A 282 -7.11 19.92 -11.64
C TYR A 282 -6.39 19.06 -10.60
N GLU A 283 -6.00 19.67 -9.48
CA GLU A 283 -5.42 18.96 -8.34
C GLU A 283 -6.44 17.98 -7.75
N GLY A 284 -6.04 16.72 -7.60
CA GLY A 284 -6.87 15.68 -6.98
C GLY A 284 -7.16 15.96 -5.50
N HIS A 285 -8.20 15.32 -4.96
CA HIS A 285 -8.58 15.53 -3.57
C HIS A 285 -7.55 14.90 -2.61
N PRO A 286 -7.15 15.59 -1.51
CA PRO A 286 -6.24 15.04 -0.50
C PRO A 286 -6.73 13.75 0.17
N THR A 287 -8.00 13.40 -0.01
CA THR A 287 -8.61 12.17 0.47
C THR A 287 -7.96 10.93 -0.13
N ASP A 288 -7.60 10.97 -1.43
CA ASP A 288 -6.99 9.83 -2.11
C ASP A 288 -5.61 9.49 -1.51
N LEU A 289 -4.93 10.47 -0.94
CA LEU A 289 -3.65 10.28 -0.26
C LEU A 289 -3.82 9.67 1.14
N ALA A 290 -4.96 9.87 1.79
CA ALA A 290 -5.21 9.31 3.12
C ALA A 290 -5.31 7.78 3.06
N GLU A 291 -5.73 7.23 1.92
CA GLU A 291 -5.73 5.79 1.67
C GLU A 291 -4.32 5.20 1.64
N LEU A 292 -3.27 5.98 1.40
CA LEU A 292 -1.91 5.41 1.40
C LEU A 292 -1.41 5.06 2.82
N HIS A 293 -2.07 5.56 3.86
CA HIS A 293 -1.65 5.38 5.25
C HIS A 293 -1.69 3.91 5.69
N GLY A 294 -0.53 3.40 6.13
CA GLY A 294 -0.37 2.03 6.64
C GLY A 294 -0.36 0.94 5.55
N ARG A 295 -0.66 1.27 4.28
CA ARG A 295 -0.63 0.30 3.18
C ARG A 295 0.81 0.05 2.71
N ARG A 296 1.08 -1.15 2.19
CA ARG A 296 2.39 -1.59 1.67
C ARG A 296 2.41 -1.67 0.14
N VAL A 297 1.29 -2.03 -0.48
CA VAL A 297 1.17 -2.14 -1.95
C VAL A 297 -0.02 -1.34 -2.42
N ILE A 298 0.18 -0.51 -3.44
CA ILE A 298 -0.90 0.23 -4.10
C ILE A 298 -0.82 -0.05 -5.59
N VAL A 299 -1.87 -0.66 -6.12
CA VAL A 299 -1.97 -1.00 -7.53
C VAL A 299 -2.56 0.18 -8.28
N CYS A 300 -1.77 0.76 -9.19
CA CYS A 300 -2.22 1.76 -10.14
C CYS A 300 -2.57 1.04 -11.43
N SER A 301 -3.86 0.79 -11.65
CA SER A 301 -4.38 0.30 -12.93
C SER A 301 -4.78 1.47 -13.83
N GLU A 302 -4.93 1.16 -15.12
CA GLU A 302 -5.41 2.07 -16.16
C GLU A 302 -4.37 3.10 -16.63
N VAL A 303 -3.64 2.70 -17.67
CA VAL A 303 -2.93 3.62 -18.55
C VAL A 303 -3.65 3.62 -19.90
N LYS A 304 -4.11 4.80 -20.32
CA LYS A 304 -4.69 5.02 -21.64
C LYS A 304 -3.62 5.52 -22.61
N PRO A 305 -3.78 5.27 -23.93
CA PRO A 305 -2.95 5.93 -24.93
C PRO A 305 -2.96 7.45 -24.74
N GLY A 306 -1.78 8.07 -24.70
CA GLY A 306 -1.62 9.52 -24.52
C GLY A 306 -1.71 10.02 -23.08
N ASP A 307 -1.85 9.13 -22.08
CA ASP A 307 -1.68 9.54 -20.69
C ASP A 307 -0.26 10.04 -20.44
N LYS A 308 -0.10 11.00 -19.54
CA LYS A 308 1.20 11.57 -19.17
C LYS A 308 1.39 11.49 -17.65
N PHE A 309 2.59 11.15 -17.20
CA PHE A 309 2.88 11.12 -15.77
C PHE A 309 2.87 12.51 -15.12
N ASP A 310 2.31 12.59 -13.91
CA ASP A 310 2.62 13.66 -12.97
C ASP A 310 3.94 13.33 -12.27
N GLU A 311 5.05 13.78 -12.86
CA GLU A 311 6.39 13.51 -12.34
C GLU A 311 6.60 14.00 -10.90
N ALA A 312 5.96 15.11 -10.50
CA ALA A 312 6.10 15.65 -9.16
C ALA A 312 5.40 14.74 -8.15
N ARG A 313 4.19 14.30 -8.47
CA ARG A 313 3.44 13.34 -7.66
C ARG A 313 4.15 12.00 -7.57
N VAL A 314 4.68 11.45 -8.67
CA VAL A 314 5.46 10.20 -8.64
C VAL A 314 6.67 10.35 -7.71
N LYS A 315 7.43 11.45 -7.82
CA LYS A 315 8.61 11.71 -6.96
C LYS A 315 8.25 11.83 -5.48
N LEU A 316 7.12 12.46 -5.17
CA LEU A 316 6.59 12.60 -3.81
C LEU A 316 6.17 11.24 -3.23
N LEU A 317 5.36 10.46 -3.97
CA LEU A 317 4.75 9.23 -3.46
C LEU A 317 5.71 8.03 -3.43
N THR A 318 6.76 8.05 -4.26
CA THR A 318 7.85 7.06 -4.18
C THR A 318 9.02 7.53 -3.30
N GLY A 319 8.94 8.76 -2.78
CA GLY A 319 9.94 9.35 -1.91
C GLY A 319 9.78 8.91 -0.46
N GLY A 320 10.58 9.49 0.43
CA GLY A 320 10.48 9.31 1.88
C GLY A 320 9.89 10.52 2.62
N ASP A 321 9.46 11.55 1.90
CA ASP A 321 8.93 12.77 2.52
C ASP A 321 7.55 12.52 3.13
N ARG A 322 7.27 13.18 4.26
CA ARG A 322 5.97 13.04 4.94
C ARG A 322 4.83 13.52 4.05
N ILE A 323 3.78 12.71 3.99
CA ILE A 323 2.57 12.98 3.21
C ILE A 323 1.52 13.59 4.14
N LYS A 324 0.94 14.72 3.75
CA LYS A 324 -0.19 15.35 4.45
C LYS A 324 -1.49 15.01 3.75
N ALA A 325 -2.44 14.43 4.48
CA ALA A 325 -3.72 13.99 3.94
C ALA A 325 -4.85 14.21 4.96
N ARG A 326 -6.10 14.06 4.52
CA ARG A 326 -7.27 14.04 5.40
C ARG A 326 -8.31 13.08 4.84
N ARG A 327 -9.04 12.37 5.70
CA ARG A 327 -10.24 11.66 5.26
C ARG A 327 -11.41 12.64 5.11
N MET A 328 -12.47 12.19 4.45
CA MET A 328 -13.65 13.01 4.24
C MET A 328 -14.27 13.42 5.60
N ARG A 329 -14.48 14.73 5.80
CA ARG A 329 -15.01 15.32 7.04
C ARG A 329 -14.12 15.11 8.29
N GLN A 330 -12.84 14.79 8.12
CA GLN A 330 -11.87 14.66 9.20
C GLN A 330 -10.77 15.73 9.09
N ASP A 331 -10.02 15.92 10.17
CA ASP A 331 -8.88 16.82 10.23
C ASP A 331 -7.69 16.30 9.41
N PHE A 332 -6.76 17.20 9.08
CA PHE A 332 -5.51 16.81 8.44
C PHE A 332 -4.62 16.05 9.42
N PHE A 333 -3.97 15.00 8.90
CA PHE A 333 -2.89 14.29 9.57
C PHE A 333 -1.71 14.13 8.62
N SER A 334 -0.55 13.73 9.16
CA SER A 334 0.66 13.53 8.36
C SER A 334 1.36 12.24 8.75
N PHE A 335 1.74 11.45 7.75
CA PHE A 335 2.34 10.14 7.93
C PHE A 335 3.56 9.95 7.03
N GLU A 336 4.40 8.98 7.38
CA GLU A 336 5.54 8.56 6.57
C GLU A 336 5.07 7.52 5.53
N PRO A 337 5.50 7.62 4.26
CA PRO A 337 5.09 6.67 3.24
C PRO A 337 5.67 5.28 3.54
N THR A 338 4.81 4.27 3.47
CA THR A 338 5.19 2.85 3.62
C THR A 338 4.93 2.01 2.37
N HIS A 339 4.25 2.58 1.39
CA HIS A 339 3.68 1.89 0.24
C HIS A 339 4.62 1.87 -0.96
N LYS A 340 4.47 0.85 -1.81
CA LYS A 340 5.06 0.77 -3.15
C LYS A 340 3.95 0.88 -4.17
N LEU A 341 4.16 1.70 -5.18
CA LEU A 341 3.22 1.90 -6.28
C LEU A 341 3.55 0.91 -7.39
N TRP A 342 2.61 0.02 -7.69
CA TRP A 342 2.71 -0.97 -8.77
C TRP A 342 1.82 -0.54 -9.92
N LEU A 343 2.43 -0.14 -11.04
CA LEU A 343 1.71 0.27 -12.23
C LEU A 343 1.44 -0.95 -13.13
N LEU A 344 0.23 -1.03 -13.67
CA LEU A 344 -0.20 -2.03 -14.64
C LEU A 344 -0.68 -1.34 -15.91
N GLY A 345 -0.17 -1.75 -17.08
CA GLY A 345 -0.62 -1.17 -18.33
C GLY A 345 -0.18 -1.93 -19.58
N ASN A 346 -0.87 -1.62 -20.67
CA ASN A 346 -0.50 -2.07 -22.02
C ASN A 346 0.01 -0.90 -22.89
N HIS A 347 -0.11 0.32 -22.38
CA HIS A 347 0.42 1.54 -22.97
C HIS A 347 1.43 2.17 -22.01
N ARG A 348 2.43 2.85 -22.56
CA ARG A 348 3.44 3.57 -21.78
C ARG A 348 3.03 5.04 -21.72
N PRO A 349 2.83 5.63 -20.53
CA PRO A 349 2.51 7.06 -20.44
C PRO A 349 3.66 7.93 -20.94
N GLU A 350 3.37 9.13 -21.41
CA GLU A 350 4.40 10.10 -21.75
C GLU A 350 5.13 10.62 -20.50
N VAL A 351 6.41 10.94 -20.66
CA VAL A 351 7.21 11.60 -19.62
C VAL A 351 7.66 12.97 -20.12
N GLY A 352 7.20 14.03 -19.44
CA GLY A 352 7.32 15.40 -19.95
C GLY A 352 8.75 15.92 -20.04
N THR A 353 9.33 16.26 -18.89
CA THR A 353 10.74 16.67 -18.83
C THR A 353 11.65 15.46 -18.79
N GLY A 354 11.22 14.40 -18.12
CA GLY A 354 12.06 13.24 -17.89
C GLY A 354 13.32 13.60 -17.11
N GLY A 355 14.08 12.57 -16.76
CA GLY A 355 15.39 12.76 -16.13
C GLY A 355 15.70 11.68 -15.10
N PHE A 356 16.96 11.66 -14.68
CA PHE A 356 17.50 10.63 -13.81
C PHE A 356 16.66 10.41 -12.54
N ALA A 357 16.16 11.49 -11.93
CA ALA A 357 15.32 11.40 -10.74
C ALA A 357 14.03 10.59 -11.00
N PHE A 358 13.37 10.74 -12.14
CA PHE A 358 12.18 9.95 -12.46
C PHE A 358 12.57 8.51 -12.83
N TRP A 359 13.46 8.35 -13.81
CA TRP A 359 13.80 7.04 -14.38
C TRP A 359 14.49 6.09 -13.42
N ARG A 360 15.29 6.59 -12.46
CA ARG A 360 15.90 5.73 -11.42
C ARG A 360 14.86 5.00 -10.55
N ARG A 361 13.61 5.50 -10.52
CA ARG A 361 12.51 4.90 -9.76
C ARG A 361 11.76 3.84 -10.55
N MET A 362 11.67 3.99 -11.86
CA MET A 362 10.90 3.11 -12.74
C MET A 362 11.59 1.75 -12.90
N ARG A 363 10.83 0.66 -12.82
CA ARG A 363 11.26 -0.67 -13.27
C ARG A 363 10.23 -1.21 -14.25
N LEU A 364 10.49 -1.09 -15.55
CA LEU A 364 9.62 -1.66 -16.57
C LEU A 364 9.83 -3.17 -16.61
N ILE A 365 8.88 -3.93 -16.09
CA ILE A 365 8.91 -5.39 -16.05
C ILE A 365 8.13 -5.90 -17.26
N PRO A 366 8.82 -6.47 -18.27
CA PRO A 366 8.16 -6.95 -19.46
C PRO A 366 7.50 -8.32 -19.22
N PHE A 367 6.20 -8.38 -19.50
CA PHE A 367 5.41 -9.60 -19.55
C PHE A 367 5.13 -9.90 -21.01
N GLU A 368 6.06 -10.58 -21.68
CA GLU A 368 6.00 -10.82 -23.13
C GLU A 368 5.43 -12.21 -23.47
N ARG A 369 5.50 -13.18 -22.55
CA ARG A 369 4.96 -14.52 -22.80
C ARG A 369 3.44 -14.48 -22.71
N VAL A 370 2.79 -14.89 -23.79
CA VAL A 370 1.33 -15.03 -23.86
C VAL A 370 0.96 -16.44 -23.46
N VAL A 371 0.06 -16.57 -22.48
CA VAL A 371 -0.49 -17.87 -22.09
C VAL A 371 -1.51 -18.29 -23.14
N PRO A 372 -1.34 -19.47 -23.79
CA PRO A 372 -2.31 -20.00 -24.74
C PRO A 372 -3.70 -20.18 -24.13
N ASP A 373 -4.75 -20.00 -24.93
CA ASP A 373 -6.14 -20.06 -24.45
C ASP A 373 -6.52 -21.45 -23.86
N ASP A 374 -5.92 -22.54 -24.36
CA ASP A 374 -6.10 -23.91 -23.85
C ASP A 374 -5.47 -24.13 -22.46
N ARG A 375 -4.53 -23.27 -22.07
CA ARG A 375 -3.88 -23.27 -20.75
C ARG A 375 -4.44 -22.21 -19.81
N LYS A 376 -5.43 -21.44 -20.26
CA LYS A 376 -6.05 -20.40 -19.46
C LYS A 376 -6.87 -21.04 -18.34
N ILE A 377 -6.58 -20.65 -17.12
CA ILE A 377 -7.34 -21.04 -15.94
C ILE A 377 -8.15 -19.83 -15.50
N ASP A 378 -9.47 -19.93 -15.52
CA ASP A 378 -10.34 -18.89 -15.00
C ASP A 378 -10.22 -18.83 -13.47
N ASN A 379 -10.27 -17.61 -12.92
CA ASN A 379 -10.13 -17.34 -11.49
C ASN A 379 -8.82 -17.89 -10.87
N LEU A 380 -7.74 -17.99 -11.66
CA LEU A 380 -6.45 -18.51 -11.19
C LEU A 380 -5.95 -17.81 -9.92
N ALA A 381 -6.16 -16.49 -9.80
CA ALA A 381 -5.78 -15.76 -8.59
C ALA A 381 -6.52 -16.28 -7.34
N ASP A 382 -7.82 -16.56 -7.42
CA ASP A 382 -8.60 -17.11 -6.31
C ASP A 382 -8.15 -18.52 -5.95
N ILE A 383 -7.86 -19.34 -6.96
CA ILE A 383 -7.34 -20.70 -6.78
C ILE A 383 -6.00 -20.67 -6.04
N LEU A 384 -5.07 -19.81 -6.48
CA LEU A 384 -3.75 -19.67 -5.85
C LEU A 384 -3.86 -19.20 -4.40
N VAL A 385 -4.70 -18.22 -4.12
CA VAL A 385 -4.90 -17.69 -2.76
C VAL A 385 -5.55 -18.73 -1.86
N THR A 386 -6.57 -19.44 -2.36
CA THR A 386 -7.33 -20.42 -1.57
C THR A 386 -6.50 -21.66 -1.27
N GLU A 387 -5.75 -22.18 -2.25
CA GLU A 387 -5.02 -23.43 -2.10
C GLU A 387 -3.60 -23.25 -1.54
N GLU A 388 -2.92 -22.16 -1.91
CA GLU A 388 -1.50 -21.97 -1.60
C GLU A 388 -1.20 -20.66 -0.84
N GLY A 389 -2.22 -19.88 -0.48
CA GLY A 389 -2.05 -18.55 0.12
C GLY A 389 -1.06 -18.47 1.29
N PRO A 390 -1.15 -19.35 2.31
CA PRO A 390 -0.17 -19.39 3.40
C PRO A 390 1.28 -19.65 2.94
N GLY A 391 1.47 -20.49 1.93
CA GLY A 391 2.77 -20.80 1.33
C GLY A 391 3.31 -19.65 0.48
N ILE A 392 2.44 -18.99 -0.29
CA ILE A 392 2.80 -17.79 -1.08
C ILE A 392 3.17 -16.65 -0.13
N LEU A 393 2.43 -16.43 0.96
CA LEU A 393 2.77 -15.40 1.94
C LEU A 393 4.13 -15.67 2.60
N ASN A 394 4.41 -16.93 2.96
CA ASN A 394 5.72 -17.32 3.47
C ASN A 394 6.84 -17.10 2.44
N TRP A 395 6.57 -17.35 1.15
CA TRP A 395 7.50 -17.03 0.06
C TRP A 395 7.75 -15.52 -0.04
N LEU A 396 6.73 -14.67 0.07
CA LEU A 396 6.90 -13.21 0.11
C LEU A 396 7.76 -12.75 1.31
N ILE A 397 7.53 -13.33 2.49
CA ILE A 397 8.32 -13.08 3.71
C ILE A 397 9.79 -13.47 3.51
N ASP A 398 10.06 -14.61 2.86
CA ASP A 398 11.44 -15.00 2.53
C ASP A 398 12.11 -13.98 1.60
N GLY A 399 11.37 -13.43 0.62
CA GLY A 399 11.86 -12.34 -0.23
C GLY A 399 12.19 -11.09 0.58
N ALA A 400 11.36 -10.75 1.58
CA ALA A 400 11.60 -9.62 2.47
C ALA A 400 12.85 -9.85 3.34
N ARG A 401 13.02 -11.06 3.86
CA ARG A 401 14.23 -11.46 4.61
C ARG A 401 15.48 -11.32 3.77
N ARG A 402 15.46 -11.81 2.52
CA ARG A 402 16.57 -11.66 1.57
C ARG A 402 16.93 -10.18 1.37
N TYR A 403 15.93 -9.34 1.12
CA TYR A 403 16.10 -7.90 0.97
C TYR A 403 16.70 -7.24 2.22
N LEU A 404 16.24 -7.62 3.41
CA LEU A 404 16.69 -7.05 4.67
C LEU A 404 18.07 -7.58 5.10
N ALA A 405 18.46 -8.77 4.63
CA ALA A 405 19.77 -9.38 4.88
C ALA A 405 20.91 -8.82 4.02
N GLY A 406 20.61 -8.03 2.97
CA GLY A 406 21.62 -7.31 2.19
C GLY A 406 21.46 -7.36 0.67
N ASP A 407 20.53 -8.18 0.15
CA ASP A 407 20.21 -8.23 -1.29
C ASP A 407 19.40 -6.97 -1.68
N LYS A 408 20.09 -5.85 -1.89
CA LYS A 408 19.48 -4.52 -2.12
C LYS A 408 19.38 -4.13 -3.59
N ASP A 409 19.81 -4.98 -4.53
CA ASP A 409 19.76 -4.67 -5.94
C ASP A 409 18.33 -4.81 -6.49
N LEU A 410 17.62 -3.69 -6.50
CA LEU A 410 16.30 -3.57 -7.09
C LEU A 410 16.36 -3.07 -8.55
N THR A 411 17.53 -3.02 -9.21
CA THR A 411 17.65 -2.59 -10.62
C THR A 411 17.09 -3.62 -11.60
N GLY A 412 17.13 -4.89 -11.22
CA GLY A 412 16.58 -6.01 -11.97
C GLY A 412 17.53 -6.60 -13.01
N PRO A 413 17.15 -7.73 -13.61
CA PRO A 413 17.96 -8.40 -14.63
C PRO A 413 18.04 -7.56 -15.91
N GLU A 414 18.95 -7.96 -16.80
CA GLU A 414 19.24 -7.24 -18.04
C GLU A 414 17.97 -6.91 -18.85
N ARG A 415 17.02 -7.84 -18.91
CA ARG A 415 15.73 -7.62 -19.59
C ARG A 415 14.93 -6.43 -19.02
N VAL A 416 14.89 -6.26 -17.70
CA VAL A 416 14.22 -5.11 -17.06
C VAL A 416 14.99 -3.82 -17.31
N ARG A 417 16.33 -3.88 -17.26
CA ARG A 417 17.21 -2.74 -17.49
C ARG A 417 17.07 -2.23 -18.92
N ILE A 418 17.20 -3.11 -19.91
CA ILE A 418 17.00 -2.80 -21.34
C ILE A 418 15.60 -2.22 -21.57
N ALA A 419 14.55 -2.87 -21.05
CA ALA A 419 13.18 -2.39 -21.24
C ALA A 419 12.97 -0.99 -20.64
N THR A 420 13.52 -0.74 -19.45
CA THR A 420 13.42 0.57 -18.77
C THR A 420 14.20 1.64 -19.53
N THR A 421 15.43 1.34 -19.96
CA THR A 421 16.28 2.27 -20.74
C THR A 421 15.64 2.58 -22.08
N ALA A 422 15.17 1.57 -22.82
CA ALA A 422 14.51 1.78 -24.11
C ALA A 422 13.27 2.68 -23.99
N TYR A 423 12.52 2.55 -22.90
CA TYR A 423 11.40 3.44 -22.63
C TYR A 423 11.88 4.87 -22.29
N ALA A 424 12.92 5.02 -21.47
CA ALA A 424 13.51 6.31 -21.17
C ALA A 424 14.03 7.05 -22.40
N ASP A 425 14.72 6.35 -23.29
CA ASP A 425 15.30 6.90 -24.52
C ASP A 425 14.20 7.30 -25.52
N THR A 426 13.11 6.53 -25.59
CA THR A 426 11.95 6.87 -26.44
C THR A 426 11.31 8.19 -26.02
N GLU A 427 11.27 8.47 -24.72
CA GLU A 427 10.68 9.69 -24.15
C GLU A 427 11.66 10.89 -24.11
N ASP A 428 12.97 10.68 -24.28
CA ASP A 428 13.98 11.76 -24.30
C ASP A 428 14.01 12.50 -25.64
N HIS A 429 12.93 13.20 -25.96
CA HIS A 429 12.82 14.05 -27.16
C HIS A 429 13.90 15.15 -27.20
N THR A 430 14.43 15.57 -26.05
CA THR A 430 15.48 16.58 -25.99
C THR A 430 16.82 15.98 -26.35
N GLY A 431 17.16 14.80 -25.82
CA GLY A 431 18.34 14.02 -26.21
C GLY A 431 18.34 13.71 -27.70
N ARG A 432 17.21 13.20 -28.23
CA ARG A 432 17.03 12.95 -29.66
C ARG A 432 17.29 14.19 -30.53
N PHE A 433 16.75 15.35 -30.15
CA PHE A 433 17.05 16.59 -30.86
C PHE A 433 18.55 16.91 -30.86
N PHE A 434 19.26 16.72 -29.74
CA PHE A 434 20.69 16.96 -29.70
C PHE A 434 21.47 15.97 -30.58
N ASP A 435 21.07 14.70 -30.62
CA ASP A 435 21.73 13.68 -31.44
C ASP A 435 21.47 13.88 -32.94
N GLU A 436 20.24 14.25 -33.32
CA GLU A 436 19.81 14.38 -34.72
C GLU A 436 20.14 15.74 -35.33
N ARG A 437 20.11 16.82 -34.53
CA ARG A 437 20.15 18.21 -35.03
C ARG A 437 21.33 19.02 -34.51
N CYS A 438 22.15 18.45 -33.62
CA CYS A 438 23.33 19.13 -33.09
C CYS A 438 24.61 18.30 -33.28
N ALA A 439 25.74 19.00 -33.30
CA ALA A 439 27.06 18.40 -33.17
C ALA A 439 27.68 18.88 -31.85
N LEU A 440 28.30 17.96 -31.11
CA LEU A 440 29.02 18.27 -29.87
C LEU A 440 30.52 18.34 -30.17
N ASP A 441 31.06 19.55 -30.19
CA ASP A 441 32.47 19.82 -30.48
C ASP A 441 32.95 21.04 -29.66
N PRO A 442 34.09 20.97 -28.94
CA PRO A 442 34.61 22.07 -28.13
C PRO A 442 34.72 23.43 -28.84
N ASP A 443 34.94 23.43 -30.15
CA ASP A 443 35.13 24.64 -30.95
C ASP A 443 33.80 25.23 -31.47
N MET A 444 32.68 24.52 -31.28
CA MET A 444 31.36 24.97 -31.71
C MET A 444 30.63 25.79 -30.64
N ARG A 445 29.70 26.64 -31.11
CA ARG A 445 28.77 27.35 -30.23
C ARG A 445 27.42 27.59 -30.90
N ALA A 446 26.35 27.45 -30.12
CA ALA A 446 24.98 27.65 -30.58
C ALA A 446 24.34 28.78 -29.79
N GLU A 447 23.69 29.72 -30.49
CA GLU A 447 22.93 30.79 -29.83
C GLU A 447 21.71 30.18 -29.11
N GLN A 448 21.51 30.55 -27.84
CA GLN A 448 20.46 29.99 -27.00
C GLN A 448 19.06 30.11 -27.62
N ALA A 449 18.72 31.29 -28.14
CA ALA A 449 17.42 31.55 -28.74
C ALA A 449 17.22 30.74 -30.03
N ARG A 450 18.26 30.66 -30.89
CA ARG A 450 18.23 29.91 -32.15
C ARG A 450 18.13 28.41 -31.90
N LEU A 451 18.88 27.89 -30.92
CA LEU A 451 18.85 26.47 -30.55
C LEU A 451 17.46 26.06 -30.03
N TYR A 452 16.85 26.88 -29.17
CA TYR A 452 15.49 26.60 -28.70
C TYR A 452 14.44 26.73 -29.82
N ALA A 453 14.60 27.68 -30.74
CA ALA A 453 13.72 27.81 -31.90
C ALA A 453 13.79 26.57 -32.81
N ALA A 454 15.00 26.09 -33.10
CA ALA A 454 15.22 24.86 -33.87
C ALA A 454 14.63 23.63 -33.17
N TYR A 455 14.80 23.53 -31.85
CA TYR A 455 14.17 22.46 -31.05
C TYR A 455 12.64 22.48 -31.16
N ARG A 456 12.01 23.65 -31.03
CA ARG A 456 10.54 23.75 -31.17
C ARG A 456 10.05 23.34 -32.56
N ALA A 457 10.79 23.71 -33.61
CA ALA A 457 10.47 23.32 -34.98
C ALA A 457 10.58 21.80 -35.14
N TRP A 458 11.69 21.20 -34.72
CA TRP A 458 11.89 19.75 -34.73
C TRP A 458 10.79 19.01 -33.94
N CYS A 459 10.42 19.50 -32.74
CA CYS A 459 9.32 18.93 -31.98
C CYS A 459 7.97 18.98 -32.74
N GLN A 460 7.72 20.07 -33.48
CA GLN A 460 6.52 20.20 -34.28
C GLN A 460 6.51 19.20 -35.45
N ASP A 461 7.65 18.99 -36.10
CA ASP A 461 7.81 18.03 -37.20
C ASP A 461 7.66 16.58 -36.71
N GLU A 462 8.19 16.26 -35.53
CA GLU A 462 8.12 14.94 -34.89
C GLU A 462 6.79 14.68 -34.17
N GLY A 463 5.91 15.69 -34.05
CA GLY A 463 4.68 15.59 -33.26
C GLY A 463 4.92 15.44 -31.75
N ALA A 464 6.10 15.83 -31.26
CA ALA A 464 6.48 15.75 -29.85
C ALA A 464 6.13 17.04 -29.09
N PRO A 465 5.70 16.97 -27.82
CA PRO A 465 5.41 18.15 -27.02
C PRO A 465 6.69 18.87 -26.57
N ALA A 466 6.91 20.10 -27.05
CA ALA A 466 8.08 20.90 -26.68
C ALA A 466 8.08 21.28 -25.18
N ILE A 467 9.22 21.08 -24.50
CA ILE A 467 9.39 21.54 -23.11
C ILE A 467 9.60 23.06 -23.03
N SER A 468 9.43 23.61 -21.82
CA SER A 468 9.68 25.03 -21.57
C SER A 468 11.12 25.44 -21.90
N SER A 469 11.31 26.68 -22.36
CA SER A 469 12.64 27.25 -22.66
C SER A 469 13.61 27.12 -21.48
N ARG A 470 13.11 27.25 -20.24
CA ARG A 470 13.91 27.09 -19.02
C ARG A 470 14.40 25.65 -18.82
N ALA A 471 13.52 24.66 -19.04
CA ALA A 471 13.88 23.24 -18.92
C ALA A 471 14.86 22.83 -20.02
N PHE A 472 14.60 23.24 -21.27
CA PHE A 472 15.53 23.04 -22.39
C PHE A 472 16.91 23.65 -22.10
N ALA A 473 16.93 24.90 -21.61
CA ALA A 473 18.18 25.57 -21.26
C ALA A 473 18.93 24.94 -20.09
N ALA A 474 18.26 24.21 -19.20
CA ALA A 474 18.93 23.42 -18.17
C ALA A 474 19.62 22.19 -18.78
N ARG A 475 18.91 21.44 -19.64
CA ARG A 475 19.43 20.26 -20.33
C ARG A 475 20.59 20.59 -21.27
N ALA A 476 20.47 21.66 -22.06
CA ALA A 476 21.53 22.14 -22.94
C ALA A 476 22.82 22.52 -22.17
N ARG A 477 22.68 23.09 -20.96
CA ARG A 477 23.83 23.42 -20.10
C ARG A 477 24.48 22.17 -19.54
N GLU A 478 23.70 21.20 -19.11
CA GLU A 478 24.20 19.91 -18.62
C GLU A 478 25.03 19.21 -19.69
N LEU A 479 24.52 19.14 -20.93
CA LEU A 479 25.25 18.58 -22.08
C LEU A 479 26.53 19.36 -22.41
N ALA A 480 26.51 20.68 -22.26
CA ALA A 480 27.69 21.53 -22.44
C ALA A 480 28.66 21.50 -21.24
N GLY A 481 28.40 20.70 -20.19
CA GLY A 481 29.21 20.64 -18.98
C GLY A 481 29.22 21.94 -18.15
N ARG A 482 28.11 22.70 -18.16
CA ARG A 482 27.98 24.00 -17.47
C ARG A 482 26.96 23.94 -16.34
N ALA A 483 27.33 24.44 -15.16
CA ALA A 483 26.44 24.46 -14.00
C ALA A 483 25.55 25.71 -13.98
N SER A 484 26.05 26.84 -14.50
CA SER A 484 25.41 28.15 -14.34
C SER A 484 25.22 28.90 -15.66
N PRO A 485 24.13 29.69 -15.81
CA PRO A 485 23.98 30.60 -16.95
C PRO A 485 25.09 31.66 -17.05
N LYS A 486 25.85 31.89 -15.98
CA LYS A 486 27.00 32.82 -15.97
C LYS A 486 28.23 32.25 -16.69
N GLU A 487 28.28 30.93 -16.87
CA GLU A 487 29.37 30.22 -17.55
C GLU A 487 29.14 30.12 -19.07
N MET A 488 28.04 30.70 -19.57
CA MET A 488 27.74 30.79 -20.99
C MET A 488 28.56 31.88 -21.66
N ILE A 489 28.84 31.71 -22.95
CA ILE A 489 29.51 32.73 -23.75
C ILE A 489 28.52 33.89 -23.99
N LEU A 490 28.94 35.10 -23.65
CA LEU A 490 28.22 36.34 -23.94
C LEU A 490 28.89 37.05 -25.12
N SER A 491 28.15 37.29 -26.19
CA SER A 491 28.62 38.03 -27.37
C SER A 491 27.46 38.83 -27.96
N ASN A 492 27.66 40.12 -28.24
CA ASN A 492 26.63 41.02 -28.76
C ASN A 492 25.29 40.97 -28.00
N SER A 493 25.35 40.94 -26.66
CA SER A 493 24.17 40.80 -25.78
C SER A 493 23.35 39.51 -25.97
N ARG A 494 23.90 38.51 -26.67
CA ARG A 494 23.32 37.18 -26.85
C ARG A 494 24.11 36.14 -26.07
N LYS A 495 23.41 35.09 -25.65
CA LYS A 495 23.97 33.96 -24.90
C LYS A 495 24.18 32.77 -25.81
N TYR A 496 25.34 32.13 -25.71
CA TYR A 496 25.71 30.96 -26.50
C TYR A 496 26.08 29.79 -25.61
N TYR A 497 25.66 28.60 -26.00
CA TYR A 497 26.13 27.35 -25.42
C TYR A 497 27.46 26.97 -26.08
N PRO A 498 28.58 26.92 -25.33
CA PRO A 498 29.84 26.38 -25.86
C PRO A 498 29.72 24.86 -26.05
N GLY A 499 30.44 24.30 -27.00
CA GLY A 499 30.47 22.85 -27.20
C GLY A 499 29.32 22.29 -28.03
N ILE A 500 28.38 23.14 -28.49
CA ILE A 500 27.17 22.72 -29.21
C ILE A 500 27.09 23.51 -30.51
N GLY A 501 27.01 22.84 -31.65
CA GLY A 501 26.69 23.42 -32.96
C GLY A 501 25.34 22.91 -33.45
N LEU A 502 24.56 23.76 -34.12
CA LEU A 502 23.37 23.34 -34.87
C LEU A 502 23.81 22.82 -36.25
N LEU A 503 23.36 21.63 -36.62
CA LEU A 503 23.53 21.13 -37.99
C LEU A 503 22.69 21.99 -38.94
N ALA A 504 23.26 22.39 -40.07
CA ALA A 504 22.55 23.15 -41.09
C ALA A 504 21.48 22.27 -41.75
N ASP A 505 20.30 22.81 -42.01
CA ASP A 505 19.30 22.13 -42.83
C ASP A 505 19.84 21.96 -44.25
N GLU A 506 19.88 20.73 -44.76
CA GLU A 506 20.19 20.44 -46.17
C GLU A 506 19.16 21.04 -47.17
N GLN A 507 18.17 21.79 -46.67
CA GLN A 507 17.13 22.41 -47.50
C GLN A 507 17.45 23.84 -47.99
N ASP A 508 18.54 24.48 -47.52
CA ASP A 508 18.94 25.82 -47.99
C ASP A 508 19.92 25.82 -49.18
N THR A 509 20.08 24.68 -49.86
CA THR A 509 20.79 24.58 -51.14
C THR A 509 19.91 23.99 -52.23
N ARG A 510 18.90 24.76 -52.69
CA ARG A 510 18.41 24.70 -54.08
C ARG A 510 17.97 26.06 -54.58
#